data_AF-A0A3C0N8A9-F1
#
_entry.id   AF-A0A3C0N8A9-F1
#
_cell.length_a   1.000
_cell.length_b   1.000
_cell.length_c   1.000
_cell.angle_alpha   90.00
_cell.angle_beta   90.00
_cell.angle_gamma   90.00
#
_symmetry.space_group_name_H-M   'P 1'
#
loop_
_entity.id
_entity.type
_entity.pdbx_description
1 polymer ?
#
loop_
_entity_poly.entity_id
_entity_poly.type
_entity_poly.pdbx_seq_one_letter_code
_entity_poly.pdbx_strand_id
1 'polypeptide(L)'
;MIVCPNCNHQNPDGAIQCEACYTPLPATTSCPNCGATVQTDASFCGQCGFNLSVAAPLGGEGTAPPISPPDVPDLVNPDPLVQPEPMAIGSQLPDPEPNLTSPPIPSSVSPLPATMVNQPSNTEAENESSPDPAIVVPPLPSIASEPEEPQKASSSPPPLSIASPGSARTQLQIQSVSLLHVQTNTRIEFPQNLSVVHVGKPNDQIPPDIDVSGFPNSEIVSRIHADIRVEGDAYYIEDVGSSNGTYVNHTPLPRGNRHRLRPGDRISLGKGDQMTFLFQSS
;
A
#
# COMPACT_ATOMS: atom_id res chain seq x y z
N MET A 1 -7.85 -33.51 1.23
CA MET A 1 -7.28 -32.54 0.29
C MET A 1 -8.17 -31.30 0.36
N ILE A 2 -7.61 -30.11 0.57
CA ILE A 2 -8.37 -28.88 0.83
C ILE A 2 -8.43 -27.99 -0.41
N VAL A 3 -9.62 -27.52 -0.76
CA VAL A 3 -9.82 -26.59 -1.89
C VAL A 3 -9.71 -25.15 -1.37
N CYS A 4 -8.87 -24.33 -2.01
CA CYS A 4 -8.74 -22.93 -1.66
C CYS A 4 -10.03 -22.16 -2.03
N PRO A 5 -10.68 -21.45 -1.09
CA PRO A 5 -11.93 -20.73 -1.37
C PRO A 5 -11.73 -19.50 -2.28
N ASN A 6 -10.49 -19.02 -2.47
CA ASN A 6 -10.19 -17.84 -3.28
C ASN A 6 -9.89 -18.18 -4.76
N CYS A 7 -9.18 -19.29 -5.03
CA CYS A 7 -8.73 -19.64 -6.39
C CYS A 7 -9.14 -21.05 -6.85
N ASN A 8 -9.92 -21.80 -6.05
CA ASN A 8 -10.31 -23.20 -6.30
C ASN A 8 -9.15 -24.21 -6.47
N HIS A 9 -7.90 -23.81 -6.21
CA HIS A 9 -6.75 -24.72 -6.26
C HIS A 9 -6.84 -25.79 -5.15
N GLN A 10 -6.49 -27.03 -5.48
CA GLN A 10 -6.42 -28.13 -4.53
C GLN A 10 -5.06 -28.15 -3.84
N ASN A 11 -5.05 -28.13 -2.51
CA ASN A 11 -3.86 -28.13 -1.68
C ASN A 11 -3.85 -29.41 -0.80
N PRO A 12 -2.68 -29.89 -0.36
CA PRO A 12 -2.59 -31.04 0.55
C PRO A 12 -3.24 -30.75 1.91
N ASP A 13 -3.68 -31.80 2.60
CA ASP A 13 -4.19 -31.67 3.96
C ASP A 13 -3.08 -31.17 4.91
N GLY A 14 -3.41 -30.22 5.78
CA GLY A 14 -2.43 -29.54 6.65
C GLY A 14 -1.70 -28.36 6.00
N ALA A 15 -1.98 -28.00 4.73
CA ALA A 15 -1.48 -26.76 4.14
C ALA A 15 -2.05 -25.52 4.88
N ILE A 16 -1.16 -24.67 5.40
CA ILE A 16 -1.51 -23.42 6.11
C ILE A 16 -1.82 -22.28 5.11
N GLN A 17 -1.30 -22.37 3.89
CA GLN A 17 -1.49 -21.40 2.82
C GLN A 17 -1.67 -22.11 1.48
N CYS A 18 -2.37 -21.45 0.55
CA CYS A 18 -2.56 -21.97 -0.80
C CYS A 18 -1.30 -21.78 -1.67
N GLU A 19 -0.83 -22.85 -2.32
CA GLU A 19 0.39 -22.82 -3.16
C GLU A 19 0.22 -21.93 -4.41
N ALA A 20 -0.99 -21.84 -4.96
CA ALA A 20 -1.29 -21.04 -6.16
C ALA A 20 -1.56 -19.54 -5.94
N CYS A 21 -2.10 -19.14 -4.78
CA CYS A 21 -2.53 -17.75 -4.54
C CYS A 21 -2.15 -17.17 -3.17
N TYR A 22 -1.37 -17.90 -2.37
CA TYR A 22 -0.87 -17.49 -1.05
C TYR A 22 -1.96 -17.04 -0.06
N THR A 23 -3.22 -17.42 -0.30
CA THR A 23 -4.32 -17.17 0.62
C THR A 23 -4.23 -18.17 1.78
N PRO A 24 -4.35 -17.73 3.04
CA PRO A 24 -4.35 -18.64 4.19
C PRO A 24 -5.50 -19.65 4.07
N LEU A 25 -5.22 -20.89 4.44
CA LEU A 25 -6.17 -22.00 4.42
C LEU A 25 -6.53 -22.37 5.86
N PRO A 26 -7.81 -22.73 6.14
CA PRO A 26 -8.21 -23.13 7.48
C PRO A 26 -7.50 -24.42 7.90
N ALA A 27 -6.64 -24.31 8.90
CA ALA A 27 -5.86 -25.43 9.41
C ALA A 27 -6.78 -26.41 10.14
N THR A 28 -6.75 -27.67 9.70
CA THR A 28 -7.52 -28.75 10.30
C THR A 28 -6.61 -29.81 10.91
N THR A 29 -7.08 -30.41 12.00
CA THR A 29 -6.40 -31.49 12.73
C THR A 29 -7.39 -32.62 13.01
N SER A 30 -6.90 -33.81 13.37
CA SER A 30 -7.75 -34.96 13.69
C SER A 30 -8.06 -34.99 15.18
N CYS A 31 -9.33 -35.12 15.55
CA CYS A 31 -9.76 -35.24 16.94
C CYS A 31 -9.14 -36.50 17.59
N PRO A 32 -8.39 -36.37 18.71
CA PRO A 32 -7.70 -37.51 19.31
C PRO A 32 -8.64 -38.58 19.91
N ASN A 33 -9.91 -38.23 20.16
CA ASN A 33 -10.89 -39.14 20.75
C ASN A 33 -11.70 -39.93 19.70
N CYS A 34 -11.94 -39.38 18.51
CA CYS A 34 -12.83 -39.99 17.52
C CYS A 34 -12.34 -39.89 16.06
N GLY A 35 -11.12 -39.41 15.81
CA GLY A 35 -10.50 -39.34 14.48
C GLY A 35 -11.10 -38.30 13.51
N ALA A 36 -12.26 -37.73 13.83
CA ALA A 36 -12.93 -36.74 12.99
C ALA A 36 -12.06 -35.47 12.79
N THR A 37 -12.00 -34.98 11.56
CA THR A 37 -11.35 -33.72 11.21
C THR A 37 -12.06 -32.54 11.88
N VAL A 38 -11.30 -31.71 12.61
CA VAL A 38 -11.75 -30.52 13.33
C VAL A 38 -10.87 -29.33 12.96
N GLN A 39 -11.37 -28.11 13.11
CA GLN A 39 -10.54 -26.90 12.97
C GLN A 39 -9.55 -26.82 14.13
N THR A 40 -8.34 -26.33 13.90
CA THR A 40 -7.33 -26.17 14.96
C THR A 40 -7.77 -25.21 16.07
N ASP A 41 -8.60 -24.22 15.74
CA ASP A 41 -9.15 -23.25 16.70
C ASP A 41 -10.44 -23.72 17.39
N ALA A 42 -10.93 -24.93 17.08
CA ALA A 42 -12.17 -25.43 17.69
C ALA A 42 -11.93 -25.86 19.14
N SER A 43 -12.71 -25.34 20.08
CA SER A 43 -12.65 -25.75 21.49
C SER A 43 -13.29 -27.14 21.75
N PHE A 44 -14.16 -27.60 20.84
CA PHE A 44 -14.89 -28.87 20.97
C PHE A 44 -15.02 -29.59 19.62
N CYS A 45 -14.92 -30.91 19.63
CA CYS A 45 -15.19 -31.73 18.45
C CYS A 45 -16.70 -31.88 18.23
N GLY A 46 -17.22 -31.32 17.13
CA GLY A 46 -18.65 -31.38 16.78
C GLY A 46 -19.21 -32.78 16.47
N GLN A 47 -18.38 -33.82 16.39
CA GLN A 47 -18.80 -35.21 16.15
C GLN A 47 -18.90 -36.05 17.43
N CYS A 48 -17.99 -35.86 18.40
CA CYS A 48 -17.93 -36.68 19.61
C CYS A 48 -17.89 -35.88 20.93
N GLY A 49 -18.09 -34.56 20.89
CA GLY A 49 -18.17 -33.69 22.07
C GLY A 49 -16.86 -33.48 22.84
N PHE A 50 -15.76 -34.11 22.41
CA PHE A 50 -14.46 -34.02 23.09
C PHE A 50 -13.94 -32.57 23.13
N ASN A 51 -13.49 -32.11 24.30
CA ASN A 51 -12.91 -30.78 24.45
C ASN A 51 -11.44 -30.79 23.96
N LEU A 52 -11.18 -30.02 22.91
CA LEU A 52 -9.89 -29.93 22.25
C LEU A 52 -8.94 -28.94 22.94
N SER A 53 -9.46 -28.01 23.74
CA SER A 53 -8.65 -27.04 24.51
C SER A 53 -7.80 -27.70 25.60
N VAL A 54 -8.18 -28.89 26.09
CA VAL A 54 -7.37 -29.71 27.00
C VAL A 54 -6.31 -30.55 26.25
N ALA A 55 -6.42 -30.64 24.92
CA ALA A 55 -5.54 -31.42 24.05
C ALA A 55 -4.72 -30.54 23.08
N ALA A 56 -4.55 -29.25 23.39
CA ALA A 56 -3.38 -28.52 22.90
C ALA A 56 -2.13 -29.33 23.29
N PRO A 57 -1.14 -29.51 22.40
CA PRO A 57 0.09 -30.17 22.79
C PRO A 57 0.73 -29.40 23.96
N LEU A 58 1.41 -30.13 24.84
CA LEU A 58 2.27 -29.55 25.87
C LEU A 58 3.47 -28.85 25.22
N GLY A 59 3.21 -27.71 24.59
CA GLY A 59 4.22 -26.69 24.31
C GLY A 59 4.66 -26.13 25.65
N GLY A 60 5.69 -26.76 26.23
CA GLY A 60 6.06 -26.56 27.62
C GLY A 60 6.33 -25.10 27.94
N GLU A 61 5.64 -24.59 28.96
CA GLU A 61 6.11 -23.45 29.72
C GLU A 61 7.50 -23.75 30.31
N GLY A 62 8.27 -22.70 30.54
CA GLY A 62 9.70 -22.80 30.80
C GLY A 62 10.05 -23.63 32.03
N THR A 63 10.88 -24.65 31.82
CA THR A 63 11.93 -25.00 32.77
C THR A 63 13.26 -24.86 32.03
N ALA A 64 14.11 -23.95 32.50
CA ALA A 64 15.45 -23.81 31.97
C ALA A 64 16.22 -25.12 32.22
N PRO A 65 16.87 -25.72 31.22
CA PRO A 65 17.83 -26.78 31.50
C PRO A 65 18.99 -26.20 32.31
N PRO A 66 19.59 -26.95 33.25
CA PRO A 66 20.91 -26.58 33.74
C PRO A 66 21.87 -26.60 32.55
N ILE A 67 22.37 -25.42 32.18
CA ILE A 67 23.34 -25.27 31.11
C ILE A 67 24.66 -25.86 31.62
N SER A 68 24.90 -27.12 31.29
CA SER A 68 26.28 -27.62 31.20
C SER A 68 27.00 -26.75 30.18
N PRO A 69 28.17 -26.16 30.51
CA PRO A 69 28.89 -25.34 29.55
C PRO A 69 29.28 -26.21 28.35
N PRO A 70 29.13 -25.71 27.10
CA PRO A 70 29.73 -26.38 25.97
C PRO A 70 31.26 -26.34 26.13
N ASP A 71 31.90 -27.50 25.96
CA ASP A 71 33.34 -27.60 25.88
C ASP A 71 33.84 -26.70 24.74
N VAL A 72 34.68 -25.72 25.07
CA VAL A 72 35.28 -24.82 24.10
C VAL A 72 36.48 -25.51 23.45
N PRO A 73 36.43 -25.86 22.15
CA PRO A 73 37.63 -26.28 21.45
C PRO A 73 38.62 -25.12 21.42
N ASP A 74 39.90 -25.44 21.66
CA ASP A 74 40.97 -24.49 21.89
C ASP A 74 41.16 -23.48 20.74
N LEU A 75 41.54 -22.25 21.08
CA LEU A 75 41.55 -21.11 20.17
C LEU A 75 42.82 -21.13 19.31
N VAL A 76 42.83 -21.94 18.25
CA VAL A 76 43.95 -21.96 17.29
C VAL A 76 43.98 -20.63 16.53
N ASN A 77 45.07 -19.87 16.71
CA ASN A 77 45.29 -18.59 16.04
C ASN A 77 45.18 -18.72 14.49
N PRO A 78 44.61 -17.72 13.80
CA PRO A 78 44.71 -17.65 12.34
C PRO A 78 46.16 -17.33 11.92
N ASP A 79 46.69 -18.12 10.99
CA ASP A 79 48.03 -17.95 10.44
C ASP A 79 48.11 -16.70 9.52
N PRO A 80 49.21 -15.92 9.55
CA PRO A 80 49.26 -14.61 8.90
C PRO A 80 49.48 -14.65 7.37
N LEU A 81 48.61 -13.93 6.65
CA LEU A 81 48.84 -13.26 5.36
C LEU A 81 49.99 -13.80 4.47
N VAL A 82 49.69 -14.76 3.60
CA VAL A 82 50.53 -15.06 2.44
C VAL A 82 50.36 -13.95 1.38
N GLN A 83 51.49 -13.39 0.94
CA GLN A 83 51.58 -12.28 0.00
C GLN A 83 51.40 -12.75 -1.46
N PRO A 84 50.96 -11.89 -2.39
CA PRO A 84 50.90 -12.24 -3.80
C PRO A 84 52.28 -12.12 -4.46
N GLU A 85 52.85 -13.23 -4.94
CA GLU A 85 54.09 -13.22 -5.74
C GLU A 85 53.82 -12.98 -7.24
N PRO A 86 54.69 -12.24 -7.96
CA PRO A 86 54.46 -11.86 -9.34
C PRO A 86 55.22 -12.70 -10.39
N MET A 87 54.66 -12.70 -11.61
CA MET A 87 55.35 -12.70 -12.91
C MET A 87 56.04 -13.96 -13.50
N ALA A 88 55.53 -14.33 -14.68
CA ALA A 88 56.23 -14.33 -15.97
C ALA A 88 56.69 -15.64 -16.69
N ILE A 89 56.03 -15.85 -17.84
CA ILE A 89 56.61 -16.06 -19.20
C ILE A 89 57.26 -17.41 -19.57
N GLY A 90 56.66 -18.03 -20.61
CA GLY A 90 57.34 -18.87 -21.62
C GLY A 90 57.29 -20.39 -21.36
N SER A 91 57.16 -21.26 -22.36
CA SER A 91 57.00 -21.10 -23.83
C SER A 91 56.46 -22.42 -24.44
N GLN A 92 56.21 -22.42 -25.76
CA GLN A 92 55.99 -23.60 -26.64
C GLN A 92 54.55 -24.10 -26.85
N LEU A 93 53.86 -23.45 -27.78
CA LEU A 93 53.17 -24.15 -28.89
C LEU A 93 54.23 -24.80 -29.81
N PRO A 94 53.93 -25.96 -30.41
CA PRO A 94 53.46 -26.03 -31.82
C PRO A 94 52.36 -27.10 -32.03
N ASP A 95 51.59 -27.17 -33.12
CA ASP A 95 51.27 -26.24 -34.22
C ASP A 95 49.86 -26.61 -34.77
N PRO A 96 49.11 -25.71 -35.44
CA PRO A 96 47.75 -25.99 -35.91
C PRO A 96 47.64 -26.14 -37.44
N GLU A 97 47.09 -27.26 -37.94
CA GLU A 97 46.79 -27.49 -39.36
C GLU A 97 45.57 -28.42 -39.58
N PRO A 98 44.91 -28.43 -40.77
CA PRO A 98 44.53 -27.24 -41.53
C PRO A 98 43.11 -27.31 -42.16
N ASN A 99 42.40 -26.17 -42.12
CA ASN A 99 41.67 -25.47 -43.20
C ASN A 99 40.83 -26.19 -44.31
N LEU A 100 40.11 -25.36 -45.09
CA LEU A 100 39.30 -25.61 -46.31
C LEU A 100 37.83 -25.99 -46.03
N THR A 101 36.80 -25.27 -46.50
CA THR A 101 36.78 -24.15 -47.48
C THR A 101 35.51 -23.29 -47.34
N SER A 102 35.66 -21.97 -47.49
CA SER A 102 34.58 -21.03 -47.85
C SER A 102 34.89 -20.46 -49.24
N PRO A 103 33.88 -20.27 -50.10
CA PRO A 103 33.75 -18.99 -50.84
C PRO A 103 32.28 -18.65 -51.19
N PRO A 104 31.99 -17.53 -51.88
CA PRO A 104 32.42 -16.17 -51.57
C PRO A 104 31.23 -15.17 -51.55
N ILE A 105 31.47 -13.95 -51.07
CA ILE A 105 30.61 -12.79 -51.35
C ILE A 105 30.86 -12.31 -52.79
N PRO A 106 29.84 -11.83 -53.51
CA PRO A 106 30.05 -10.71 -54.43
C PRO A 106 29.10 -9.53 -54.16
N SER A 107 29.69 -8.35 -54.01
CA SER A 107 29.00 -7.05 -54.08
C SER A 107 28.82 -6.62 -55.55
N SER A 108 27.69 -6.02 -55.91
CA SER A 108 27.57 -5.02 -57.01
C SER A 108 26.21 -4.29 -56.95
N VAL A 109 26.14 -3.02 -56.52
CA VAL A 109 26.12 -1.73 -57.27
C VAL A 109 25.12 -1.53 -58.45
N SER A 110 24.21 -0.55 -58.24
CA SER A 110 23.77 0.51 -59.18
C SER A 110 22.80 0.17 -60.35
N PRO A 111 22.19 1.17 -61.04
CA PRO A 111 21.45 2.36 -60.55
C PRO A 111 20.11 2.63 -61.33
N LEU A 112 19.58 3.85 -61.22
CA LEU A 112 18.35 4.43 -61.85
C LEU A 112 18.29 4.33 -63.40
N PRO A 113 17.13 4.62 -64.02
CA PRO A 113 16.90 6.00 -64.49
C PRO A 113 15.51 6.58 -64.15
N ALA A 114 15.41 7.91 -64.25
CA ALA A 114 14.18 8.67 -64.09
C ALA A 114 13.54 9.05 -65.44
N THR A 115 12.21 9.22 -65.45
CA THR A 115 11.48 10.01 -66.46
C THR A 115 10.33 10.72 -65.73
N MET A 116 10.49 11.98 -65.28
CA MET A 116 10.33 13.25 -66.01
C MET A 116 8.87 13.69 -66.28
N VAL A 117 8.61 14.98 -65.97
CA VAL A 117 7.58 15.86 -66.58
C VAL A 117 6.11 15.58 -66.12
N ASN A 118 5.30 16.53 -65.61
CA ASN A 118 5.42 18.00 -65.60
C ASN A 118 4.75 18.71 -64.39
N GLN A 119 5.27 19.90 -64.06
CA GLN A 119 4.60 21.02 -63.36
C GLN A 119 3.67 21.80 -64.37
N PRO A 120 3.00 22.95 -64.06
CA PRO A 120 3.15 23.87 -62.91
C PRO A 120 1.84 24.53 -62.35
N SER A 121 2.04 25.42 -61.35
CA SER A 121 1.29 26.68 -61.09
C SER A 121 -0.22 26.64 -60.76
N ASN A 122 -0.81 27.48 -59.88
CA ASN A 122 -0.40 28.54 -58.93
C ASN A 122 -1.56 28.60 -57.86
N THR A 123 -1.65 29.48 -56.84
CA THR A 123 -0.92 30.69 -56.38
C THR A 123 -1.11 30.83 -54.84
N GLU A 124 -0.60 31.93 -54.26
CA GLU A 124 -1.14 32.69 -53.10
C GLU A 124 -1.27 32.00 -51.72
N ALA A 125 -0.75 32.58 -50.62
CA ALA A 125 0.15 33.72 -50.49
C ALA A 125 0.89 33.66 -49.14
N GLU A 126 2.05 34.29 -49.07
CA GLU A 126 2.76 34.61 -47.83
C GLU A 126 1.88 35.50 -46.92
N ASN A 127 2.01 35.35 -45.60
CA ASN A 127 2.37 36.52 -44.80
C ASN A 127 3.07 36.15 -43.49
N GLU A 128 4.37 36.42 -43.45
CA GLU A 128 5.16 36.55 -42.24
C GLU A 128 5.01 38.00 -41.73
N SER A 129 4.77 38.21 -40.43
CA SER A 129 5.27 39.37 -39.64
C SER A 129 4.57 39.48 -38.28
N SER A 130 5.36 39.49 -37.22
CA SER A 130 5.02 40.06 -35.91
C SER A 130 4.82 41.59 -36.02
N PRO A 131 4.21 42.28 -35.04
CA PRO A 131 4.97 42.58 -33.81
C PRO A 131 4.15 42.70 -32.50
N ASP A 132 4.82 42.46 -31.37
CA ASP A 132 4.54 43.06 -30.06
C ASP A 132 4.83 44.59 -30.12
N PRO A 133 4.43 45.47 -29.16
CA PRO A 133 3.83 45.17 -27.85
C PRO A 133 2.65 46.09 -27.44
N ALA A 134 1.98 45.77 -26.32
CA ALA A 134 1.49 46.79 -25.37
C ALA A 134 1.04 46.18 -24.02
N ILE A 135 1.85 46.40 -22.99
CA ILE A 135 1.44 46.21 -21.59
C ILE A 135 0.39 47.27 -21.22
N VAL A 136 -0.77 46.86 -20.68
CA VAL A 136 -1.67 47.76 -19.95
C VAL A 136 -1.99 47.18 -18.57
N VAL A 137 -1.19 47.61 -17.59
CA VAL A 137 -1.44 47.38 -16.17
C VAL A 137 -2.55 48.33 -15.70
N PRO A 138 -3.64 47.85 -15.06
CA PRO A 138 -4.55 48.73 -14.34
C PRO A 138 -3.84 49.26 -13.07
N PRO A 139 -3.88 50.58 -12.79
CA PRO A 139 -3.02 51.19 -11.78
C PRO A 139 -3.45 50.86 -10.33
N LEU A 140 -2.46 50.60 -9.49
CA LEU A 140 -2.56 50.73 -8.04
C LEU A 140 -2.85 52.19 -7.66
N PRO A 141 -3.79 52.46 -6.73
CA PRO A 141 -3.71 53.65 -5.88
C PRO A 141 -2.67 53.43 -4.76
N SER A 142 -1.84 54.44 -4.51
CA SER A 142 -0.73 54.38 -3.56
C SER A 142 -1.14 54.19 -2.11
N ILE A 143 -0.22 53.56 -1.38
CA ILE A 143 -0.10 53.61 0.08
C ILE A 143 0.05 55.06 0.55
N ALA A 144 -0.76 55.44 1.54
CA ALA A 144 -0.42 56.48 2.50
C ALA A 144 -0.43 55.84 3.89
N SER A 145 0.75 55.70 4.49
CA SER A 145 0.90 55.17 5.84
C SER A 145 0.49 56.23 6.85
N GLU A 146 -0.42 55.92 7.77
CA GLU A 146 -0.63 56.68 9.00
C GLU A 146 -0.35 55.74 10.20
N PRO A 147 0.60 56.09 11.09
CA PRO A 147 1.20 55.12 12.02
C PRO A 147 0.36 54.82 13.28
N GLU A 148 0.64 53.66 13.87
CA GLU A 148 0.09 53.23 15.17
C GLU A 148 0.52 54.12 16.34
N GLU A 149 -0.45 54.38 17.22
CA GLU A 149 -0.36 54.65 18.68
C GLU A 149 0.43 55.89 19.19
N PRO A 150 -0.08 56.57 20.25
CA PRO A 150 -0.23 55.94 21.57
C PRO A 150 -1.55 56.19 22.32
N GLN A 151 -1.95 55.13 23.03
CA GLN A 151 -2.73 55.10 24.29
C GLN A 151 -3.31 56.42 24.85
N LYS A 152 -4.63 56.43 25.05
CA LYS A 152 -5.22 57.10 26.22
C LYS A 152 -6.44 56.35 26.76
N ALA A 153 -6.35 55.95 28.02
CA ALA A 153 -7.41 55.24 28.71
C ALA A 153 -8.67 56.11 28.87
N SER A 154 -9.84 55.50 28.67
CA SER A 154 -11.10 56.04 29.19
C SER A 154 -12.02 54.88 29.60
N SER A 155 -11.93 54.49 30.86
CA SER A 155 -12.76 53.46 31.47
C SER A 155 -14.15 54.02 31.81
N SER A 156 -15.19 53.51 31.16
CA SER A 156 -16.59 53.78 31.51
C SER A 156 -17.35 52.46 31.66
N PRO A 157 -17.73 52.02 32.86
CA PRO A 157 -18.63 50.89 33.06
C PRO A 157 -20.09 51.35 32.92
N PRO A 158 -20.92 50.66 32.12
CA PRO A 158 -21.98 49.84 32.74
C PRO A 158 -22.46 48.66 31.84
N PRO A 159 -23.49 47.87 32.26
CA PRO A 159 -23.95 47.58 33.61
C PRO A 159 -23.70 46.11 34.00
N LEU A 160 -24.03 45.76 35.24
CA LEU A 160 -24.17 44.37 35.68
C LEU A 160 -25.27 43.66 34.89
N SER A 161 -24.90 42.87 33.89
CA SER A 161 -25.82 41.95 33.23
C SER A 161 -25.73 40.58 33.89
N ILE A 162 -26.86 40.13 34.42
CA ILE A 162 -26.99 38.90 35.20
C ILE A 162 -26.54 37.71 34.36
N ALA A 163 -25.63 36.89 34.89
CA ALA A 163 -25.28 35.61 34.29
C ALA A 163 -26.49 34.68 34.38
N SER A 164 -27.32 34.69 33.34
CA SER A 164 -28.34 33.66 33.14
C SER A 164 -27.67 32.28 33.17
N PRO A 165 -28.14 31.32 33.99
CA PRO A 165 -27.79 29.92 33.81
C PRO A 165 -28.51 29.44 32.54
N GLY A 166 -27.97 29.83 31.38
CA GLY A 166 -28.42 29.40 30.07
C GLY A 166 -28.28 27.89 30.03
N SER A 167 -29.42 27.20 29.86
CA SER A 167 -29.53 25.75 29.96
C SER A 167 -28.38 25.06 29.26
N ALA A 168 -27.68 24.18 29.98
CA ALA A 168 -26.86 23.15 29.39
C ALA A 168 -27.78 22.22 28.57
N ARG A 169 -28.12 22.66 27.36
CA ARG A 169 -28.67 21.78 26.34
C ARG A 169 -27.62 20.72 26.11
N THR A 170 -27.99 19.47 26.34
CA THR A 170 -27.28 18.28 25.87
C THR A 170 -27.28 18.30 24.35
N GLN A 171 -26.42 19.13 23.79
CA GLN A 171 -26.12 19.14 22.38
C GLN A 171 -25.28 17.88 22.15
N LEU A 172 -25.96 16.83 21.65
CA LEU A 172 -25.33 15.66 21.10
C LEU A 172 -24.36 16.13 20.01
N GLN A 173 -23.10 16.29 20.37
CA GLN A 173 -21.99 16.48 19.44
C GLN A 173 -21.79 15.13 18.75
N ILE A 174 -22.57 14.91 17.70
CA ILE A 174 -22.43 13.78 16.79
C ILE A 174 -21.04 13.94 16.16
N GLN A 175 -20.07 13.13 16.61
CA GLN A 175 -18.71 13.20 16.12
C GLN A 175 -18.70 12.81 14.65
N SER A 176 -18.35 13.76 13.79
CA SER A 176 -18.42 13.60 12.35
C SER A 176 -17.09 13.08 11.82
N VAL A 177 -17.10 11.89 11.23
CA VAL A 177 -15.90 11.23 10.71
C VAL A 177 -15.82 11.37 9.19
N SER A 178 -14.60 11.56 8.70
CA SER A 178 -14.29 11.70 7.28
C SER A 178 -12.91 11.16 6.93
N LEU A 179 -12.75 10.68 5.70
CA LEU A 179 -11.47 10.30 5.12
C LEU A 179 -11.01 11.40 4.16
N LEU A 180 -9.84 11.99 4.40
CA LEU A 180 -9.22 12.97 3.50
C LEU A 180 -8.17 12.28 2.63
N HIS A 181 -8.38 12.21 1.32
CA HIS A 181 -7.38 11.67 0.40
C HIS A 181 -6.19 12.63 0.27
N VAL A 182 -4.99 12.18 0.66
CA VAL A 182 -3.81 13.03 0.86
C VAL A 182 -3.28 13.60 -0.48
N GLN A 183 -3.38 12.83 -1.57
CA GLN A 183 -2.85 13.22 -2.88
C GLN A 183 -3.73 14.27 -3.59
N THR A 184 -5.03 14.30 -3.32
CA THR A 184 -5.99 15.20 -4.02
C THR A 184 -6.69 16.20 -3.10
N ASN A 185 -6.48 16.11 -1.79
CA ASN A 185 -7.24 16.82 -0.75
C ASN A 185 -8.77 16.68 -0.86
N THR A 186 -9.25 15.60 -1.49
CA THR A 186 -10.67 15.29 -1.56
C THR A 186 -11.13 14.68 -0.24
N ARG A 187 -12.14 15.28 0.40
CA ARG A 187 -12.75 14.76 1.62
C ARG A 187 -13.94 13.87 1.26
N ILE A 188 -13.98 12.65 1.81
CA ILE A 188 -15.13 11.75 1.78
C ILE A 188 -15.75 11.72 3.17
N GLU A 189 -17.06 11.95 3.27
CA GLU A 189 -17.78 11.79 4.53
C GLU A 189 -18.04 10.31 4.82
N PHE A 190 -17.85 9.89 6.06
CA PHE A 190 -18.04 8.49 6.45
C PHE A 190 -19.53 8.20 6.71
N PRO A 191 -20.13 7.15 6.13
CA PRO A 191 -21.54 6.83 6.33
C PRO A 191 -21.78 6.23 7.73
N GLN A 192 -21.99 7.10 8.72
CA GLN A 192 -22.15 6.77 10.15
C GLN A 192 -23.36 5.86 10.46
N ASN A 193 -24.31 5.74 9.54
CA ASN A 193 -25.48 4.87 9.66
C ASN A 193 -25.18 3.38 9.38
N LEU A 194 -23.94 3.03 9.02
CA LEU A 194 -23.52 1.67 8.71
C LEU A 194 -22.52 1.16 9.77
N SER A 195 -22.74 -0.05 10.27
CA SER A 195 -21.82 -0.73 11.18
C SER A 195 -20.59 -1.31 10.49
N VAL A 196 -20.64 -1.47 9.17
CA VAL A 196 -19.55 -1.91 8.30
C VAL A 196 -19.61 -1.07 7.03
N VAL A 197 -18.48 -0.49 6.64
CA VAL A 197 -18.34 0.39 5.47
C VAL A 197 -17.28 -0.22 4.57
N HIS A 198 -17.70 -0.68 3.39
CA HIS A 198 -16.85 -1.38 2.45
C HIS A 198 -16.08 -0.37 1.59
N VAL A 199 -14.75 -0.50 1.55
CA VAL A 199 -13.85 0.39 0.80
C VAL A 199 -13.25 -0.36 -0.38
N GLY A 200 -13.38 0.20 -1.58
CA GLY A 200 -12.83 -0.41 -2.78
C GLY A 200 -13.39 0.17 -4.08
N LYS A 201 -13.27 -0.59 -5.17
CA LYS A 201 -13.80 -0.23 -6.49
C LYS A 201 -15.15 -0.90 -6.76
N PRO A 202 -16.01 -0.35 -7.63
CA PRO A 202 -17.34 -0.88 -7.90
C PRO A 202 -17.29 -2.33 -8.41
N ASN A 203 -18.26 -3.12 -7.98
CA ASN A 203 -18.35 -4.54 -8.27
C ASN A 203 -19.82 -4.99 -8.35
N ASP A 204 -20.08 -6.06 -9.11
CA ASP A 204 -21.44 -6.56 -9.37
C ASP A 204 -22.06 -7.35 -8.19
N GLN A 205 -21.27 -7.70 -7.17
CA GLN A 205 -21.72 -8.51 -6.01
C GLN A 205 -22.18 -7.65 -4.82
N ILE A 206 -21.30 -6.77 -4.34
CA ILE A 206 -21.54 -5.83 -3.25
C ILE A 206 -20.91 -4.50 -3.71
N PRO A 207 -21.68 -3.42 -3.85
CA PRO A 207 -21.12 -2.11 -4.16
C PRO A 207 -20.35 -1.58 -2.94
N PRO A 208 -19.18 -0.95 -3.11
CA PRO A 208 -18.47 -0.31 -2.01
C PRO A 208 -19.25 0.91 -1.52
N ASP A 209 -19.29 1.10 -0.21
CA ASP A 209 -19.84 2.30 0.42
C ASP A 209 -18.93 3.52 0.19
N ILE A 210 -17.62 3.28 0.08
CA ILE A 210 -16.61 4.26 -0.30
C ILE A 210 -15.94 3.81 -1.61
N ASP A 211 -16.40 4.40 -2.72
CA ASP A 211 -15.82 4.19 -4.04
C ASP A 211 -14.50 4.95 -4.21
N VAL A 212 -13.43 4.20 -4.45
CA VAL A 212 -12.07 4.72 -4.70
C VAL A 212 -11.74 4.86 -6.19
N SER A 213 -12.64 4.50 -7.10
CA SER A 213 -12.38 4.45 -8.55
C SER A 213 -12.03 5.81 -9.16
N GLY A 214 -12.64 6.89 -8.67
CA GLY A 214 -12.43 8.27 -9.12
C GLY A 214 -11.11 8.92 -8.69
N PHE A 215 -10.23 8.19 -8.01
CA PHE A 215 -8.96 8.69 -7.48
C PHE A 215 -7.75 8.27 -8.33
N PRO A 216 -6.64 9.05 -8.32
CA PRO A 216 -5.41 8.65 -8.98
C PRO A 216 -4.86 7.35 -8.36
N ASN A 217 -4.21 6.52 -9.19
CA ASN A 217 -3.68 5.21 -8.82
C ASN A 217 -4.72 4.18 -8.33
N SER A 218 -6.03 4.40 -8.56
CA SER A 218 -7.09 3.47 -8.14
C SER A 218 -6.95 2.05 -8.70
N GLU A 219 -6.13 1.85 -9.73
CA GLU A 219 -5.70 0.54 -10.24
C GLU A 219 -5.11 -0.39 -9.16
N ILE A 220 -4.33 0.14 -8.21
CA ILE A 220 -3.71 -0.65 -7.13
C ILE A 220 -4.71 -1.11 -6.06
N VAL A 221 -5.90 -0.52 -6.03
CA VAL A 221 -6.94 -0.81 -5.05
C VAL A 221 -7.85 -1.91 -5.58
N SER A 222 -7.94 -3.05 -4.89
CA SER A 222 -8.89 -4.13 -5.21
C SER A 222 -10.36 -3.67 -5.16
N ARG A 223 -11.26 -4.43 -5.80
CA ARG A 223 -12.72 -4.17 -5.75
C ARG A 223 -13.28 -4.31 -4.32
N ILE A 224 -12.93 -5.42 -3.67
CA ILE A 224 -13.10 -5.65 -2.24
C ILE A 224 -11.69 -5.49 -1.64
N HIS A 225 -11.45 -4.47 -0.83
CA HIS A 225 -10.10 -4.14 -0.34
C HIS A 225 -10.03 -4.16 1.18
N ALA A 226 -10.75 -3.25 1.83
CA ALA A 226 -10.78 -3.12 3.28
C ALA A 226 -12.18 -2.73 3.74
N ASP A 227 -12.58 -3.21 4.91
CA ASP A 227 -13.81 -2.81 5.57
C ASP A 227 -13.47 -1.95 6.79
N ILE A 228 -14.27 -0.92 7.03
CA ILE A 228 -14.20 -0.12 8.25
C ILE A 228 -15.44 -0.43 9.10
N ARG A 229 -15.21 -1.08 10.24
CA ARG A 229 -16.22 -1.47 11.20
C ARG A 229 -16.40 -0.39 12.27
N VAL A 230 -17.64 -0.12 12.64
CA VAL A 230 -18.01 0.84 13.70
C VAL A 230 -18.50 0.05 14.92
N GLU A 231 -17.74 0.07 16.01
CA GLU A 231 -18.05 -0.59 17.28
C GLU A 231 -18.20 0.49 18.37
N GLY A 232 -19.43 0.99 18.56
CA GLY A 232 -19.71 2.12 19.45
C GLY A 232 -19.06 3.40 18.92
N ASP A 233 -18.29 4.09 19.77
CA ASP A 233 -17.50 5.29 19.41
C ASP A 233 -16.11 4.94 18.81
N ALA A 234 -15.84 3.68 18.49
CA ALA A 234 -14.55 3.23 17.95
C ALA A 234 -14.67 2.70 16.52
N TYR A 235 -13.74 3.13 15.68
CA TYR A 235 -13.61 2.70 14.29
C TYR A 235 -12.45 1.71 14.18
N TYR A 236 -12.66 0.63 13.43
CA TYR A 236 -11.66 -0.40 13.17
C TYR A 236 -11.55 -0.64 11.68
N ILE A 237 -10.35 -0.61 11.12
CA ILE A 237 -10.10 -1.06 9.75
C ILE A 237 -9.64 -2.51 9.73
N GLU A 238 -10.12 -3.26 8.75
CA GLU A 238 -9.80 -4.68 8.51
C GLU A 238 -9.51 -4.88 7.02
N ASP A 239 -8.40 -5.53 6.66
CA ASP A 239 -8.13 -5.91 5.28
C ASP A 239 -8.84 -7.24 4.96
N VAL A 240 -9.86 -7.16 4.10
CA VAL A 240 -10.78 -8.27 3.80
C VAL A 240 -10.37 -9.09 2.57
N GLY A 241 -9.21 -8.80 1.96
CA GLY A 241 -8.75 -9.52 0.77
C GLY A 241 -7.97 -8.69 -0.24
N SER A 242 -7.43 -7.54 0.15
CA SER A 242 -6.73 -6.64 -0.77
C SER A 242 -5.54 -7.33 -1.44
N SER A 243 -5.36 -7.09 -2.73
CA SER A 243 -4.28 -7.71 -3.52
C SER A 243 -2.91 -7.12 -3.14
N ASN A 244 -2.86 -5.83 -2.81
CA ASN A 244 -1.63 -5.08 -2.55
C ASN A 244 -1.37 -4.74 -1.07
N GLY A 245 -2.25 -5.17 -0.15
CA GLY A 245 -2.16 -4.92 1.29
C GLY A 245 -2.75 -3.57 1.71
N THR A 246 -3.41 -3.55 2.87
CA THR A 246 -3.77 -2.32 3.58
C THR A 246 -2.66 -1.95 4.56
N TYR A 247 -2.36 -0.67 4.73
CA TYR A 247 -1.35 -0.17 5.66
C TYR A 247 -1.94 0.91 6.56
N VAL A 248 -1.58 0.92 7.85
CA VAL A 248 -1.93 1.99 8.79
C VAL A 248 -0.66 2.59 9.35
N ASN A 249 -0.50 3.91 9.24
CA ASN A 249 0.70 4.66 9.64
C ASN A 249 1.99 4.01 9.10
N HIS A 250 1.99 3.71 7.79
CA HIS A 250 3.06 3.01 7.05
C HIS A 250 3.35 1.55 7.50
N THR A 251 2.62 1.02 8.48
CA THR A 251 2.75 -0.36 8.96
C THR A 251 1.75 -1.27 8.22
N PRO A 252 2.14 -2.41 7.64
CA PRO A 252 1.21 -3.33 7.00
C PRO A 252 0.21 -3.91 8.01
N LEU A 253 -1.06 -3.90 7.65
CA LEU A 253 -2.13 -4.57 8.38
C LEU A 253 -2.28 -6.01 7.83
N PRO A 254 -2.08 -7.06 8.64
CA PRO A 254 -2.35 -8.43 8.20
C PRO A 254 -3.83 -8.61 7.84
N ARG A 255 -4.12 -9.35 6.75
CA ARG A 255 -5.50 -9.65 6.33
C ARG A 255 -6.30 -10.31 7.46
N GLY A 256 -7.55 -9.90 7.64
CA GLY A 256 -8.43 -10.34 8.72
C GLY A 256 -8.06 -9.83 10.12
N ASN A 257 -7.02 -8.99 10.27
CA ASN A 257 -6.70 -8.34 11.54
C ASN A 257 -7.34 -6.94 11.59
N ARG A 258 -7.95 -6.62 12.73
CA ARG A 258 -8.63 -5.33 12.96
C ARG A 258 -7.72 -4.35 13.67
N HIS A 259 -7.49 -3.18 13.07
CA HIS A 259 -6.71 -2.09 13.66
C HIS A 259 -7.64 -0.94 14.07
N ARG A 260 -7.56 -0.50 15.34
CA ARG A 260 -8.36 0.62 15.83
C ARG A 260 -7.84 1.95 15.26
N LEU A 261 -8.65 2.61 14.46
CA LEU A 261 -8.36 3.93 13.91
C LEU A 261 -8.49 5.03 14.97
N ARG A 262 -7.64 6.05 14.83
CA ARG A 262 -7.63 7.29 15.62
C ARG A 262 -7.62 8.50 14.68
N PRO A 263 -8.15 9.65 15.13
CA PRO A 263 -8.01 10.92 14.40
C PRO A 263 -6.54 11.25 14.15
N GLY A 264 -6.19 11.45 12.86
CA GLY A 264 -4.82 11.65 12.40
C GLY A 264 -4.14 10.41 11.82
N ASP A 265 -4.73 9.21 11.91
CA ASP A 265 -4.13 8.00 11.32
C ASP A 265 -4.15 8.05 9.79
N ARG A 266 -3.04 7.60 9.18
CA ARG A 266 -2.90 7.42 7.74
C ARG A 266 -3.24 5.99 7.35
N ILE A 267 -4.15 5.84 6.40
CA ILE A 267 -4.61 4.57 5.83
C ILE A 267 -4.18 4.53 4.37
N SER A 268 -3.23 3.66 4.02
CA SER A 268 -2.79 3.48 2.64
C SER A 268 -3.38 2.19 2.05
N LEU A 269 -4.03 2.31 0.89
CA LEU A 269 -4.61 1.18 0.16
C LEU A 269 -3.63 0.74 -0.93
N GLY A 270 -2.87 -0.32 -0.65
CA GLY A 270 -1.74 -0.74 -1.47
C GLY A 270 -0.40 -0.13 -1.05
N LYS A 271 0.67 -0.75 -1.55
CA LYS A 271 2.06 -0.42 -1.20
C LYS A 271 2.49 0.94 -1.77
N GLY A 272 3.30 1.68 -1.00
CA GLY A 272 3.99 2.88 -1.47
C GLY A 272 3.17 4.17 -1.35
N ASP A 273 2.13 4.18 -0.52
CA ASP A 273 1.34 5.36 -0.14
C ASP A 273 0.70 6.13 -1.32
N GLN A 274 0.60 5.52 -2.49
CA GLN A 274 0.06 6.12 -3.72
C GLN A 274 -1.44 6.47 -3.62
N MET A 275 -2.18 5.73 -2.79
CA MET A 275 -3.60 5.91 -2.48
C MET A 275 -3.71 5.98 -0.95
N THR A 276 -3.61 7.18 -0.38
CA THR A 276 -3.56 7.37 1.08
C THR A 276 -4.68 8.26 1.57
N PHE A 277 -5.41 7.80 2.58
CA PHE A 277 -6.41 8.57 3.30
C PHE A 277 -5.89 8.95 4.69
N LEU A 278 -6.27 10.13 5.16
CA LEU A 278 -6.10 10.57 6.54
C LEU A 278 -7.46 10.49 7.24
N PHE A 279 -7.53 9.71 8.31
CA PHE A 279 -8.74 9.60 9.13
C PHE A 279 -8.91 10.84 10.00
N GLN A 280 -10.07 11.50 9.93
CA GLN A 280 -10.37 12.71 10.69
C GLN A 280 -11.73 12.57 11.40
N SER A 281 -11.81 13.04 12.65
CA SER A 281 -13.06 13.27 13.38
C SER A 281 -13.20 14.76 13.69
N SER A 282 -14.42 15.29 13.67
CA SER A 282 -14.78 16.68 14.00
C SER A 282 -16.00 16.74 14.90
#